data_AF-A0A5B8VZ13-F1
#
_entry.id   AF-A0A5B8VZ13-F1
#
_cell.length_a   1.000
_cell.length_b   1.000
_cell.length_c   1.000
_cell.angle_alpha   90.00
_cell.angle_beta   90.00
_cell.angle_gamma   90.00
#
_symmetry.space_group_name_H-M   'P 1'
#
loop_
_entity.id
_entity.type
_entity.pdbx_description
1 polymer ?
#
loop_
_entity_poly.entity_id
_entity_poly.type
_entity_poly.pdbx_seq_one_letter_code
_entity_poly.pdbx_strand_id
1 'polypeptide(L)'
;MKRALTIAGGIIILAAIFLSEKGYNIVVPVSQNGDILPVLKQKSGDTINVFSQFDFTKDDWVAYIVIPSSDFVDLNSQIPHRTCLKTTDRNLMQKMKREWRFKITQGDVATVESVFYLLKNGKTVFRSGIVLDAHNQVLQNSVYGEMMPVDKNAMINTCREFRNVYWPVVVF
;
A
#
# COMPACT_ATOMS: atom_id res chain seq x y z
N MET A 1 -26.93 -31.88 -10.57
CA MET A 1 -25.57 -31.51 -10.13
C MET A 1 -24.94 -30.41 -10.98
N LYS A 2 -24.76 -30.56 -12.31
CA LYS A 2 -24.18 -29.50 -13.17
C LYS A 2 -24.92 -28.15 -13.11
N ARG A 3 -26.26 -28.15 -13.18
CA ARG A 3 -27.08 -26.92 -13.06
C ARG A 3 -26.93 -26.22 -11.71
N ALA A 4 -26.84 -26.97 -10.62
CA ALA A 4 -26.62 -26.41 -9.28
C ALA A 4 -25.23 -25.77 -9.16
N LEU A 5 -24.19 -26.39 -9.74
CA LEU A 5 -22.85 -25.80 -9.81
C LEU A 5 -22.82 -24.49 -10.62
N THR A 6 -23.51 -24.45 -11.78
CA THR A 6 -23.59 -23.25 -12.61
C THR A 6 -24.30 -22.11 -11.88
N ILE A 7 -25.40 -22.40 -11.18
CA ILE A 7 -26.15 -21.40 -10.39
C ILE A 7 -25.28 -20.90 -9.23
N ALA A 8 -24.63 -21.80 -8.48
CA ALA A 8 -23.75 -21.43 -7.38
C ALA A 8 -22.57 -20.55 -7.85
N GLY A 9 -21.93 -20.92 -8.97
CA GLY A 9 -20.87 -20.11 -9.58
C GLY A 9 -21.35 -18.72 -9.99
N GLY A 10 -22.55 -18.61 -10.58
CA GLY A 10 -23.16 -17.32 -10.92
C GLY A 10 -23.40 -16.41 -9.72
N ILE A 11 -23.90 -16.97 -8.60
CA ILE A 11 -24.12 -16.23 -7.36
C ILE A 11 -22.79 -15.70 -6.79
N ILE A 12 -21.73 -16.51 -6.80
CA ILE A 12 -20.41 -16.09 -6.31
C ILE A 12 -19.86 -14.93 -7.14
N ILE A 13 -19.99 -14.99 -8.47
CA ILE A 13 -19.55 -13.92 -9.36
C ILE A 13 -20.32 -12.62 -9.08
N LEU A 14 -21.66 -12.71 -8.94
CA LEU A 14 -22.49 -11.54 -8.63
C LEU A 14 -22.15 -10.93 -7.27
N ALA A 15 -21.94 -11.75 -6.24
CA ALA A 15 -21.51 -11.27 -4.93
C ALA A 15 -20.15 -10.58 -5.00
N ALA A 16 -19.20 -11.14 -5.74
CA ALA A 16 -17.88 -10.55 -5.94
C ALA A 16 -17.96 -9.19 -6.65
N ILE A 17 -18.75 -9.07 -7.72
CA ILE A 17 -18.98 -7.80 -8.42
C ILE A 17 -19.60 -6.76 -7.49
N PHE A 18 -20.65 -7.15 -6.74
CA PHE A 18 -21.33 -6.27 -5.80
C PHE A 18 -20.40 -5.74 -4.70
N LEU A 19 -19.56 -6.61 -4.12
CA LEU A 19 -18.57 -6.21 -3.11
C LEU A 19 -17.53 -5.23 -3.70
N SER A 20 -17.10 -5.47 -4.93
CA SER A 20 -16.14 -4.60 -5.62
C SER A 20 -16.70 -3.20 -5.89
N GLU A 21 -17.97 -3.07 -6.27
CA GLU A 21 -18.62 -1.76 -6.42
C GLU A 21 -18.58 -0.97 -5.12
N LYS A 22 -18.84 -1.65 -3.99
CA LYS A 22 -18.77 -1.10 -2.63
C LYS A 22 -17.35 -0.82 -2.12
N GLY A 23 -16.32 -1.12 -2.90
CA GLY A 23 -14.94 -0.84 -2.54
C GLY A 23 -14.23 -1.94 -1.78
N TYR A 24 -14.84 -3.13 -1.67
CA TYR A 24 -14.23 -4.28 -1.01
C TYR A 24 -13.55 -5.19 -2.04
N ASN A 25 -12.30 -5.52 -1.79
CA ASN A 25 -11.51 -6.44 -2.60
C ASN A 25 -10.92 -7.53 -1.69
N ILE A 26 -10.89 -8.77 -2.17
CA ILE A 26 -10.03 -9.80 -1.59
C ILE A 26 -8.63 -9.57 -2.14
N VAL A 27 -7.66 -9.26 -1.28
CA VAL A 27 -6.28 -9.03 -1.70
C VAL A 27 -5.40 -10.19 -1.24
N VAL A 28 -4.72 -10.84 -2.18
CA VAL A 28 -3.84 -11.98 -1.93
C VAL A 28 -2.43 -11.62 -2.44
N PRO A 29 -1.54 -11.13 -1.57
CA PRO A 29 -0.14 -10.87 -1.94
C PRO A 29 0.60 -12.22 -2.04
N VAL A 30 0.69 -12.78 -3.24
CA VAL A 30 1.41 -14.04 -3.54
C VAL A 30 2.82 -13.81 -4.07
N SER A 31 3.15 -12.54 -4.36
CA SER A 31 4.45 -12.10 -4.83
C SER A 31 5.58 -12.74 -4.03
N GLN A 32 6.55 -13.33 -4.74
CA GLN A 32 7.80 -13.72 -4.12
C GLN A 32 8.50 -12.46 -3.61
N ASN A 33 9.05 -12.52 -2.39
CA ASN A 33 9.94 -11.48 -1.91
C ASN A 33 11.09 -11.35 -2.92
N GLY A 34 11.17 -10.19 -3.58
CA GLY A 34 12.38 -9.79 -4.29
C GLY A 34 13.50 -9.56 -3.28
N ASP A 35 14.69 -9.19 -3.78
CA ASP A 35 15.79 -8.82 -2.91
C ASP A 35 15.38 -7.59 -2.08
N ILE A 36 14.96 -7.82 -0.84
CA ILE A 36 14.70 -6.78 0.14
C ILE A 36 16.06 -6.17 0.43
N LEU A 37 16.27 -4.96 -0.07
CA LEU A 37 17.59 -4.34 -0.07
C LEU A 37 18.12 -4.19 1.37
N PRO A 38 19.44 -4.34 1.56
CA PRO A 38 20.05 -4.37 2.87
C PRO A 38 19.77 -3.07 3.63
N VAL A 39 19.42 -3.25 4.90
CA VAL A 39 19.17 -2.19 5.86
C VAL A 39 20.47 -1.41 6.08
N LEU A 40 20.49 -0.12 5.73
CA LEU A 40 21.52 0.77 6.24
C LEU A 40 21.32 0.91 7.74
N LYS A 41 22.37 0.70 8.55
CA LYS A 41 22.33 0.97 10.00
C LYS A 41 21.95 2.44 10.21
N GLN A 42 20.70 2.69 10.59
CA GLN A 42 20.17 4.01 10.87
C GLN A 42 19.75 4.09 12.33
N LYS A 43 19.91 5.28 12.92
CA LYS A 43 19.59 5.57 14.31
C LYS A 43 18.30 6.37 14.38
N SER A 44 17.65 6.31 15.53
CA SER A 44 16.54 7.22 15.83
C SER A 44 16.97 8.68 15.64
N GLY A 45 16.09 9.48 15.04
CA GLY A 45 16.35 10.86 14.68
C GLY A 45 16.88 11.04 13.27
N ASP A 46 17.42 9.99 12.63
CA ASP A 46 17.88 10.07 11.24
C ASP A 46 16.70 10.32 10.30
N THR A 47 16.95 11.17 9.30
CA THR A 47 16.02 11.37 8.18
C THR A 47 16.42 10.50 7.01
N ILE A 48 15.45 9.77 6.48
CA ILE A 48 15.69 8.68 5.55
C ILE A 48 14.75 8.81 4.35
N ASN A 49 15.15 8.21 3.24
CA ASN A 49 14.33 8.10 2.06
C ASN A 49 14.36 6.66 1.59
N VAL A 50 13.31 5.93 1.94
CA VAL A 50 13.18 4.49 1.69
C VAL A 50 13.16 4.13 0.20
N PHE A 51 12.92 5.12 -0.68
CA PHE A 51 12.86 4.92 -2.12
C PHE A 51 14.06 5.49 -2.88
N SER A 52 15.04 6.07 -2.19
CA SER A 52 16.22 6.72 -2.79
C SER A 52 16.98 5.82 -3.79
N GLN A 53 17.05 4.53 -3.49
CA GLN A 53 17.73 3.51 -4.29
C GLN A 53 16.96 3.04 -5.53
N PHE A 54 15.66 3.33 -5.64
CA PHE A 54 14.85 2.81 -6.75
C PHE A 54 14.87 3.75 -7.95
N ASP A 55 15.03 3.19 -9.15
CA ASP A 55 14.92 3.93 -10.41
C ASP A 55 13.54 3.67 -11.05
N PHE A 56 12.56 4.50 -10.71
CA PHE A 56 11.20 4.40 -11.26
C PHE A 56 11.08 4.79 -12.74
N THR A 57 12.17 5.21 -13.40
CA THR A 57 12.16 5.48 -14.85
C THR A 57 12.32 4.22 -15.69
N LYS A 58 12.84 3.15 -15.09
CA LYS A 58 13.11 1.84 -15.73
C LYS A 58 12.17 0.78 -15.14
N ASP A 59 12.15 -0.40 -15.77
CA ASP A 59 11.41 -1.57 -15.29
C ASP A 59 9.87 -1.36 -15.18
N ASP A 60 9.18 -2.41 -14.78
CA ASP A 60 7.75 -2.36 -14.43
C ASP A 60 7.58 -2.17 -12.93
N TRP A 61 7.02 -1.03 -12.54
CA TRP A 61 6.81 -0.67 -11.14
C TRP A 61 5.34 -0.57 -10.84
N VAL A 62 4.95 -1.15 -9.70
CA VAL A 62 3.59 -1.09 -9.21
C VAL A 62 3.62 -0.86 -7.72
N ALA A 63 2.84 0.11 -7.23
CA ALA A 63 2.60 0.28 -5.81
C ALA A 63 1.14 0.01 -5.46
N TYR A 64 0.92 -0.67 -4.35
CA TYR A 64 -0.39 -0.96 -3.79
C TYR A 64 -0.50 -0.42 -2.37
N ILE A 65 -1.68 0.09 -2.02
CA ILE A 65 -2.09 0.34 -0.64
C ILE A 65 -3.28 -0.56 -0.38
N VAL A 66 -3.19 -1.40 0.65
CA VAL A 66 -4.25 -2.30 1.09
C VAL A 66 -4.76 -1.79 2.42
N ILE A 67 -6.04 -1.41 2.47
CA ILE A 67 -6.68 -0.79 3.64
C ILE A 67 -7.83 -1.70 4.08
N PRO A 68 -7.75 -2.35 5.24
CA PRO A 68 -8.87 -3.14 5.72
C PRO A 68 -10.05 -2.22 6.07
N SER A 69 -11.26 -2.76 6.05
CA SER A 69 -12.46 -1.97 6.32
C SER A 69 -12.51 -1.41 7.75
N SER A 70 -11.79 -2.01 8.68
CA SER A 70 -11.58 -1.54 10.06
C SER A 70 -10.97 -0.13 10.08
N ASP A 71 -10.04 0.16 9.18
CA ASP A 71 -9.31 1.44 9.14
C ASP A 71 -10.11 2.56 8.45
N PHE A 72 -11.25 2.27 7.81
CA PHE A 72 -12.04 3.28 7.09
C PHE A 72 -12.64 4.35 7.99
N VAL A 73 -12.83 4.08 9.28
CA VAL A 73 -13.44 5.02 10.23
C VAL A 73 -12.53 6.24 10.46
N ASP A 74 -11.22 6.00 10.56
CA ASP A 74 -10.23 7.04 10.87
C ASP A 74 -9.46 7.52 9.62
N LEU A 75 -9.71 6.89 8.47
CA LEU A 75 -9.06 7.19 7.19
C LEU A 75 -9.23 8.67 6.81
N ASN A 76 -8.12 9.30 6.41
CA ASN A 76 -8.14 10.67 5.94
C ASN A 76 -9.13 10.83 4.77
N SER A 77 -10.00 11.85 4.82
CA SER A 77 -11.07 12.07 3.84
C SER A 77 -10.58 12.32 2.41
N GLN A 78 -9.31 12.66 2.22
CA GLN A 78 -8.70 12.81 0.90
C GLN A 78 -8.29 11.46 0.28
N ILE A 79 -8.20 10.39 1.07
CA ILE A 79 -7.85 9.07 0.59
C ILE A 79 -9.11 8.35 0.09
N PRO A 80 -9.06 7.74 -1.11
CA PRO A 80 -10.19 6.95 -1.59
C PRO A 80 -10.54 5.82 -0.62
N HIS A 81 -11.80 5.76 -0.20
CA HIS A 81 -12.31 4.73 0.71
C HIS A 81 -12.51 3.40 -0.03
N ARG A 82 -11.41 2.68 -0.26
CA ARG A 82 -11.41 1.35 -0.87
C ARG A 82 -10.33 0.47 -0.28
N THR A 83 -10.58 -0.84 -0.31
CA THR A 83 -9.67 -1.84 0.25
C THR A 83 -8.37 -1.94 -0.51
N CYS A 84 -8.36 -1.66 -1.81
CA CYS A 84 -7.15 -1.71 -2.60
C CYS A 84 -7.02 -0.48 -3.53
N LEU A 85 -5.93 0.24 -3.34
CA LEU A 85 -5.49 1.33 -4.21
C LEU A 85 -4.22 0.92 -4.94
N LYS A 86 -4.05 1.37 -6.18
CA LYS A 86 -2.92 1.01 -7.05
C LYS A 86 -2.39 2.23 -7.80
N THR A 87 -1.07 2.29 -7.98
CA THR A 87 -0.47 3.15 -9.01
C THR A 87 0.59 2.42 -9.82
N THR A 88 0.64 2.74 -11.10
CA THR A 88 1.72 2.45 -12.04
C THR A 88 2.28 3.74 -12.66
N ASP A 89 1.85 4.90 -12.13
CA ASP A 89 2.27 6.20 -12.63
C ASP A 89 3.69 6.50 -12.15
N ARG A 90 4.61 6.51 -13.11
CA ARG A 90 6.04 6.77 -12.87
C ARG A 90 6.28 8.18 -12.32
N ASN A 91 5.51 9.18 -12.75
CA ASN A 91 5.64 10.54 -12.23
C ASN A 91 5.22 10.61 -10.76
N LEU A 92 4.14 9.90 -10.41
CA LEU A 92 3.70 9.80 -9.02
C LEU A 92 4.73 9.06 -8.16
N MET A 93 5.31 7.96 -8.64
CA MET A 93 6.37 7.24 -7.92
C MET A 93 7.67 8.06 -7.80
N GLN A 94 8.02 8.86 -8.81
CA GLN A 94 9.14 9.81 -8.70
C GLN A 94 8.85 10.94 -7.71
N LYS A 95 7.59 11.38 -7.61
CA LYS A 95 7.12 12.31 -6.57
C LYS A 95 7.26 11.68 -5.18
N MET A 96 6.82 10.43 -5.00
CA MET A 96 7.05 9.66 -3.76
C MET A 96 8.54 9.61 -3.42
N LYS A 97 9.38 9.23 -4.39
CA LYS A 97 10.83 9.19 -4.22
C LYS A 97 11.40 10.51 -3.72
N ARG A 98 10.93 11.64 -4.22
CA ARG A 98 11.45 12.96 -3.86
C ARG A 98 10.90 13.45 -2.50
N GLU A 99 9.62 13.22 -2.24
CA GLU A 99 8.89 13.89 -1.16
C GLU A 99 8.72 13.03 0.10
N TRP A 100 8.73 11.70 -0.03
CA TRP A 100 8.60 10.78 1.10
C TRP A 100 9.93 10.65 1.85
N ARG A 101 10.21 11.66 2.66
CA ARG A 101 11.30 11.67 3.63
C ARG A 101 10.75 11.41 5.02
N PHE A 102 11.39 10.53 5.76
CA PHE A 102 10.91 10.08 7.05
C PHE A 102 11.94 10.27 8.13
N LYS A 103 11.51 10.69 9.32
CA LYS A 103 12.31 10.63 10.54
C LYS A 103 12.03 9.30 11.23
N ILE A 104 13.09 8.52 11.49
CA ILE A 104 12.98 7.31 12.30
C ILE A 104 12.72 7.70 13.75
N THR A 105 11.72 7.09 14.38
CA THR A 105 11.44 7.24 15.80
C THR A 105 11.80 5.96 16.57
N GLN A 106 11.94 6.04 17.90
CA GLN A 106 12.00 4.85 18.76
C GLN A 106 10.60 4.36 19.14
N GLY A 107 9.58 4.74 18.37
CA GLY A 107 8.21 4.30 18.63
C GLY A 107 8.13 2.78 18.57
N ASP A 108 7.40 2.20 19.51
CA ASP A 108 7.07 0.78 19.44
C ASP A 108 6.26 0.53 18.18
N VAL A 109 6.58 -0.59 17.52
CA VAL A 109 5.85 -1.09 16.35
C VAL A 109 4.44 -1.47 16.81
N ALA A 110 3.48 -0.56 16.63
CA ALA A 110 2.07 -0.81 16.91
C ALA A 110 1.44 -1.78 15.89
N THR A 111 0.31 -2.38 16.19
CA THR A 111 -0.41 -3.20 15.20
C THR A 111 -0.97 -2.29 14.12
N VAL A 112 -0.37 -2.30 12.93
CA VAL A 112 -0.87 -1.61 11.73
C VAL A 112 -1.44 -2.66 10.78
N GLU A 113 -2.73 -2.56 10.46
CA GLU A 113 -3.39 -3.52 9.57
C GLU A 113 -3.27 -3.12 8.09
N SER A 114 -3.32 -1.81 7.79
CA SER A 114 -3.06 -1.27 6.45
C SER A 114 -1.62 -1.51 5.98
N VAL A 115 -1.44 -1.91 4.72
CA VAL A 115 -0.13 -2.27 4.18
C VAL A 115 0.16 -1.60 2.84
N PHE A 116 1.36 -1.05 2.72
CA PHE A 116 1.95 -0.57 1.48
C PHE A 116 2.87 -1.64 0.87
N TYR A 117 2.69 -1.90 -0.42
CA TYR A 117 3.55 -2.78 -1.22
C TYR A 117 4.14 -2.02 -2.39
N LEU A 118 5.42 -2.21 -2.65
CA LEU A 118 6.10 -1.77 -3.87
C LEU A 118 6.68 -2.98 -4.58
N LEU A 119 6.28 -3.16 -5.83
CA LEU A 119 6.70 -4.26 -6.68
C LEU A 119 7.57 -3.73 -7.83
N LYS A 120 8.58 -4.53 -8.16
CA LYS A 120 9.41 -4.39 -9.36
C LYS A 120 9.32 -5.66 -10.17
N ASN A 121 8.88 -5.57 -11.42
CA ASN A 121 8.71 -6.72 -12.33
C ASN A 121 7.89 -7.86 -11.67
N GLY A 122 6.81 -7.51 -10.97
CA GLY A 122 5.94 -8.45 -10.24
C GLY A 122 6.47 -8.99 -8.91
N LYS A 123 7.68 -8.60 -8.48
CA LYS A 123 8.27 -9.03 -7.20
C LYS A 123 8.22 -7.93 -6.16
N THR A 124 7.82 -8.24 -4.93
CA THR A 124 7.77 -7.27 -3.83
C THR A 124 9.18 -6.91 -3.39
N VAL A 125 9.55 -5.65 -3.52
CA VAL A 125 10.88 -5.13 -3.12
C VAL A 125 10.82 -4.20 -1.90
N PHE A 126 9.62 -3.74 -1.54
CA PHE A 126 9.40 -3.03 -0.28
C PHE A 126 7.99 -3.31 0.24
N ARG A 127 7.89 -3.57 1.53
CA ARG A 127 6.64 -3.78 2.26
C ARG A 127 6.71 -3.05 3.58
N SER A 128 5.65 -2.33 3.91
CA SER A 128 5.55 -1.61 5.18
C SER A 128 4.09 -1.54 5.62
N GLY A 129 3.84 -1.61 6.92
CA GLY A 129 2.60 -1.06 7.47
C GLY A 129 2.53 0.42 7.09
N ILE A 130 1.33 0.91 6.82
CA ILE A 130 1.06 2.30 6.48
C ILE A 130 -0.16 2.79 7.25
N VAL A 131 -0.06 3.94 7.88
CA VAL A 131 -1.20 4.63 8.52
C VAL A 131 -1.52 5.85 7.66
N LEU A 132 -2.80 6.07 7.35
CA LEU A 132 -3.28 7.15 6.50
C LEU A 132 -4.48 7.88 7.13
N ASP A 133 -4.48 7.97 8.45
CA ASP A 133 -5.59 8.51 9.23
C ASP A 133 -5.68 10.03 9.07
N ALA A 134 -6.76 10.64 9.56
CA ALA A 134 -6.93 12.09 9.54
C ALA A 134 -5.81 12.85 10.28
N HIS A 135 -5.21 12.25 11.31
CA HIS A 135 -4.25 12.91 12.20
C HIS A 135 -2.81 12.39 12.08
N ASN A 136 -2.66 11.13 11.67
CA ASN A 136 -1.38 10.44 11.65
C ASN A 136 -1.14 9.83 10.27
N GLN A 137 0.08 10.01 9.78
CA GLN A 137 0.59 9.29 8.62
C GLN A 137 1.93 8.74 8.99
N VAL A 138 2.11 7.42 8.90
CA VAL A 138 3.37 6.78 9.22
C VAL A 138 3.60 5.60 8.28
N LEU A 139 4.88 5.27 8.07
CA LEU A 139 5.27 3.93 7.63
C LEU A 139 5.83 3.18 8.82
N GLN A 140 5.58 1.88 8.89
CA GLN A 140 6.10 1.05 9.96
C GLN A 140 6.53 -0.33 9.47
N ASN A 141 7.76 -0.72 9.75
CA ASN A 141 8.24 -2.07 9.46
C ASN A 141 9.29 -2.54 10.46
N SER A 142 9.63 -3.83 10.42
CA SER A 142 10.61 -4.45 11.32
C SER A 142 12.04 -3.94 11.13
N VAL A 143 12.30 -3.21 10.04
CA VAL A 143 13.63 -2.74 9.68
C VAL A 143 13.93 -1.38 10.30
N TYR A 144 13.03 -0.42 10.09
CA TYR A 144 13.21 0.97 10.50
C TYR A 144 12.35 1.35 11.71
N GLY A 145 11.52 0.44 12.23
CA GLY A 145 10.52 0.77 13.23
C GLY A 145 9.44 1.70 12.64
N GLU A 146 8.98 2.66 13.44
CA GLU A 146 8.09 3.72 12.99
C GLU A 146 8.87 4.84 12.28
N MET A 147 8.34 5.25 11.12
CA MET A 147 8.89 6.26 10.24
C MET A 147 7.85 7.37 10.07
N MET A 148 8.07 8.51 10.72
CA MET A 148 7.19 9.67 10.62
C MET A 148 7.59 10.55 9.44
N PRO A 149 6.66 10.94 8.54
CA PRO A 149 6.97 11.81 7.42
C PRO A 149 7.42 13.18 7.93
N VAL A 150 8.48 13.72 7.32
CA VAL A 150 8.97 15.08 7.59
C VAL A 150 7.93 16.11 7.13
N ASP A 151 7.26 15.83 6.01
CA ASP A 151 6.09 16.57 5.53
C ASP A 151 4.86 15.66 5.56
N LYS A 152 3.97 15.89 6.54
CA LYS A 152 2.73 15.11 6.71
C LYS A 152 1.85 15.12 5.47
N ASN A 153 1.83 16.22 4.72
CA ASN A 153 0.99 16.35 3.54
C ASN A 153 1.53 15.57 2.35
N ALA A 154 2.83 15.30 2.27
CA ALA A 154 3.45 14.60 1.14
C ALA A 154 2.86 13.19 0.92
N MET A 155 2.63 12.44 2.01
CA MET A 155 2.02 11.12 1.95
C MET A 155 0.59 11.20 1.45
N ILE A 156 -0.27 12.02 2.08
CA ILE A 156 -1.68 12.15 1.69
C ILE A 156 -1.81 12.66 0.25
N ASN A 157 -1.04 13.68 -0.11
CA ASN A 157 -1.05 14.28 -1.45
C ASN A 157 -0.70 13.27 -2.53
N THR A 158 0.14 12.28 -2.22
CA THR A 158 0.50 11.23 -3.17
C THR A 158 -0.50 10.08 -3.13
N CYS A 159 -0.85 9.58 -1.95
CA CYS A 159 -1.76 8.43 -1.79
C CYS A 159 -3.16 8.72 -2.35
N ARG A 160 -3.65 9.97 -2.28
CA ARG A 160 -4.94 10.35 -2.89
C ARG A 160 -4.97 10.22 -4.41
N GLU A 161 -3.81 10.23 -5.07
CA GLU A 161 -3.68 10.10 -6.53
C GLU A 161 -3.63 8.63 -6.97
N PHE A 162 -3.59 7.67 -6.03
CA PHE A 162 -3.69 6.26 -6.36
C PHE A 162 -5.08 5.94 -6.92
N ARG A 163 -5.11 5.04 -7.90
CA ARG A 163 -6.35 4.62 -8.54
C ARG A 163 -7.03 3.51 -7.75
N ASN A 164 -8.34 3.58 -7.70
CA ASN A 164 -9.19 2.52 -7.18
C ASN A 164 -9.00 1.22 -7.95
N VAL A 165 -8.87 0.09 -7.24
CA VAL A 165 -8.95 -1.24 -7.84
C VAL A 165 -10.39 -1.74 -7.78
N TYR A 166 -10.99 -1.98 -8.96
CA TYR A 166 -12.36 -2.47 -9.11
C TYR A 166 -12.44 -3.98 -9.35
N TRP A 167 -11.32 -4.70 -9.22
CA TRP A 167 -11.31 -6.14 -9.41
C TRP A 167 -11.58 -6.85 -8.07
N PRO A 168 -12.56 -7.77 -7.99
CA PRO A 168 -12.97 -8.33 -6.71
C PRO A 168 -11.88 -9.16 -6.01
N VAL A 169 -10.96 -9.74 -6.77
CA VAL A 169 -9.83 -10.52 -6.24
C VAL A 169 -8.54 -9.98 -6.83
N VAL A 170 -7.71 -9.33 -6.02
CA VAL A 170 -6.43 -8.76 -6.43
C VAL A 170 -5.32 -9.71 -6.02
N VAL A 171 -4.61 -10.25 -7.00
CA VAL A 171 -3.45 -11.11 -6.80
C VAL A 171 -2.24 -10.41 -7.40
N PHE A 172 -1.17 -10.30 -6.63
CA PHE A 172 0.10 -9.72 -7.07
C PHE A 172 1.27 -10.38 -6.35
#